data_AF-A0A453PM68-F1
#
_entry.id   AF-A0A453PM68-F1
#
_cell.length_a   1.000
_cell.length_b   1.000
_cell.length_c   1.000
_cell.angle_alpha   90.00
_cell.angle_beta   90.00
_cell.angle_gamma   90.00
#
_symmetry.space_group_name_H-M   'P 1'
#
loop_
_entity.id
_entity.type
_entity.pdbx_description
1 polymer ?
#
loop_
_entity_poly.entity_id
_entity_poly.type
_entity_poly.pdbx_seq_one_letter_code
_entity_poly.pdbx_strand_id
1 'polypeptide(L)' 'MEPEDRNNIIKSLKGKIMKLALSDYVCLFVVCLLSIVDNTKLVTEIIIEELTKQLKELTFDKVKGIPRI' A
#
# COMPACT_ATOMS: atom_id res chain seq x y z
N MET A 1 -8.81 18.37 -3.62
CA MET A 1 -8.67 17.13 -4.42
C MET A 1 -9.95 16.37 -4.23
N GLU A 2 -10.66 16.12 -5.32
CA GLU A 2 -11.97 15.48 -5.25
C GLU A 2 -11.84 14.00 -4.86
N PRO A 3 -12.87 13.36 -4.30
CA PRO A 3 -12.88 11.92 -4.03
C PRO A 3 -12.52 11.07 -5.26
N GLU A 4 -12.90 11.55 -6.45
CA GLU A 4 -12.61 10.88 -7.71
C GLU A 4 -11.12 10.90 -8.08
N ASP A 5 -10.42 12.02 -7.81
CA ASP A 5 -8.97 12.11 -8.01
C ASP A 5 -8.23 11.08 -7.14
N ARG A 6 -8.62 10.95 -5.87
CA ARG A 6 -8.05 9.95 -4.93
C ARG A 6 -8.26 8.52 -5.44
N ASN A 7 -9.46 8.22 -5.96
CA ASN A 7 -9.76 6.91 -6.54
C ASN A 7 -8.94 6.63 -7.80
N ASN A 8 -8.75 7.63 -8.66
CA ASN A 8 -7.94 7.51 -9.88
C ASN A 8 -6.46 7.28 -9.57
N ILE A 9 -5.95 7.95 -8.52
CA ILE A 9 -4.60 7.70 -8.00
C ILE A 9 -4.48 6.23 -7.58
N ILE A 10 -5.38 5.69 -6.76
CA ILE A 10 -5.32 4.27 -6.35
C ILE A 10 -5.34 3.33 -7.55
N LYS A 11 -6.23 3.56 -8.51
CA LYS A 11 -6.30 2.74 -9.73
C LYS A 11 -4.98 2.73 -10.50
N SER A 12 -4.28 3.87 -10.57
CA SER A 12 -2.98 3.99 -11.26
C SER A 12 -1.82 3.25 -10.57
N LEU A 13 -1.99 2.91 -9.29
CA LEU A 13 -0.99 2.25 -8.44
C LEU A 13 -1.11 0.72 -8.47
N LYS A 14 -2.17 0.17 -9.07
CA LYS A 14 -2.38 -1.27 -9.20
C LYS A 14 -1.14 -1.95 -9.81
N GLY A 15 -0.61 -2.98 -9.14
CA GLY A 15 0.60 -3.72 -9.55
C GLY A 15 1.92 -3.02 -9.20
N LYS A 16 1.88 -1.86 -8.53
CA LYS A 16 3.07 -1.13 -8.05
C LYS A 16 3.10 -1.02 -6.53
N ILE A 17 2.05 -1.46 -5.83
CA ILE A 17 1.87 -1.23 -4.39
C ILE A 17 2.99 -1.90 -3.61
N MET A 18 3.39 -3.12 -3.99
CA MET A 18 4.47 -3.81 -3.26
C MET A 18 5.78 -3.02 -3.30
N LYS A 19 6.20 -2.57 -4.49
CA LYS A 19 7.44 -1.81 -4.66
C LYS A 19 7.45 -0.54 -3.81
N LEU A 20 6.29 0.10 -3.64
CA LEU A 20 6.13 1.29 -2.81
C LEU A 20 6.16 0.93 -1.31
N ALA A 21 5.56 -0.19 -0.92
CA ALA A 21 5.50 -0.64 0.46
C ALA A 21 6.87 -1.10 1.00
N LEU A 22 7.74 -1.65 0.15
CA LEU A 22 9.11 -2.02 0.49
C LEU A 22 10.10 -0.84 0.51
N SER A 23 9.67 0.34 0.07
CA SER A 23 10.53 1.53 0.10
C SER A 23 10.62 2.12 1.50
N ASP A 24 11.83 2.48 1.92
CA ASP A 24 12.11 3.03 3.26
C ASP A 24 11.24 4.23 3.66
N TYR A 25 10.94 5.11 2.71
CA TYR A 25 10.16 6.34 2.95
C TYR A 25 8.85 6.36 2.17
N VAL A 26 8.80 5.74 0.99
CA VAL A 26 7.59 5.77 0.13
C VAL A 26 6.49 4.86 0.70
N CYS A 27 6.79 3.94 1.63
CA CYS A 27 5.77 3.18 2.34
C CYS A 27 4.78 4.08 3.12
N LEU A 28 5.23 5.26 3.57
CA LEU A 28 4.37 6.23 4.25
C LEU A 28 3.27 6.76 3.33
N PHE A 29 3.53 6.85 2.02
CA PHE A 29 2.51 7.21 1.05
C PHE A 29 1.39 6.16 0.99
N VAL A 30 1.73 4.88 1.06
CA VAL A 30 0.74 3.78 1.12
C VAL A 30 -0.09 3.88 2.40
N VAL A 31 0.54 4.16 3.54
CA VAL A 31 -0.18 4.39 4.81
C VAL A 31 -1.11 5.60 4.73
N CYS A 32 -0.65 6.71 4.14
CA CYS A 32 -1.49 7.89 3.94
C CYS A 32 -2.71 7.57 3.06
N LEU A 33 -2.53 6.80 1.97
CA LEU A 33 -3.64 6.40 1.11
C LEU A 33 -4.69 5.58 1.87
N LEU A 34 -4.26 4.67 2.76
CA LEU A 34 -5.17 3.90 3.61
C LEU A 34 -5.96 4.80 4.57
N SER A 35 -5.34 5.88 5.07
CA SER A 35 -5.97 6.79 6.03
C SER A 35 -6.93 7.81 5.41
N ILE A 36 -6.72 8.19 4.14
CA ILE A 36 -7.46 9.29 3.50
C ILE A 36 -8.53 8.85 2.52
N VAL A 37 -8.57 7.58 2.09
CA VAL A 37 -9.53 7.13 1.08
C VAL A 37 -10.76 6.50 1.72
N ASP A 38 -11.90 7.16 1.51
CA ASP A 38 -13.20 6.74 2.04
C ASP A 38 -13.72 5.44 1.37
N ASN A 39 -13.30 5.17 0.13
CA ASN A 39 -13.71 3.98 -0.61
C ASN A 39 -12.90 2.74 -0.19
N THR A 40 -13.29 2.17 0.95
CA THR A 40 -12.63 1.01 1.56
C THR A 40 -12.65 -0.24 0.67
N LYS A 41 -13.66 -0.40 -0.19
CA LYS A 41 -13.71 -1.50 -1.18
C LYS A 41 -12.57 -1.39 -2.19
N LEU A 42 -12.41 -0.20 -2.80
CA LEU A 42 -11.35 0.05 -3.78
C LEU A 42 -9.96 -0.15 -3.16
N VAL A 43 -9.78 0.35 -1.93
CA VAL A 43 -8.55 0.15 -1.15
C VAL A 43 -8.29 -1.33 -0.89
N THR A 44 -9.33 -2.09 -0.52
CA THR A 44 -9.18 -3.52 -0.24
C THR A 44 -8.74 -4.29 -1.48
N GLU A 45 -9.44 -4.10 -2.60
CA GLU A 45 -9.19 -4.82 -3.85
C GLU A 45 -7.82 -4.53 -4.47
N ILE A 46 -7.33 -3.29 -4.35
CA ILE A 46 -6.10 -2.87 -5.02
C ILE A 46 -4.90 -2.92 -4.08
N ILE A 47 -5.04 -2.41 -2.86
CA ILE A 47 -3.92 -2.25 -1.94
C ILE A 47 -3.83 -3.48 -1.03
N ILE A 48 -4.90 -3.82 -0.31
CA ILE A 48 -4.84 -4.89 0.70
C ILE A 48 -4.62 -6.26 0.06
N GLU A 49 -5.29 -6.58 -1.04
CA GLU A 49 -5.07 -7.85 -1.75
C GLU A 49 -3.62 -7.98 -2.27
N GLU A 50 -3.03 -6.91 -2.79
CA GLU A 50 -1.67 -6.92 -3.32
C GLU A 50 -0.65 -7.12 -2.19
N LEU A 51 -0.82 -6.39 -1.08
CA LEU A 51 0.01 -6.54 0.11
C LEU A 51 -0.14 -7.93 0.75
N THR A 52 -1.36 -8.48 0.81
CA THR A 52 -1.61 -9.80 1.40
C THR A 52 -0.96 -10.92 0.61
N LYS A 53 -0.97 -10.84 -0.73
CA LYS A 53 -0.31 -11.82 -1.62
C LYS A 53 1.19 -11.95 -1.34
N GLN A 54 1.82 -10.86 -0.91
CA GLN A 54 3.26 -10.79 -0.68
C GLN A 54 3.59 -10.49 0.79
N LEU A 55 2.69 -10.88 1.70
CA LEU A 55 2.82 -10.61 3.14
C LEU A 55 4.12 -11.17 3.74
N LYS A 56 4.62 -12.31 3.22
CA LYS A 56 5.91 -12.87 3.62
C LYS A 56 7.04 -11.88 3.34
N GLU A 57 7.11 -11.36 2.12
CA GLU A 57 8.12 -10.37 1.77
C GLU A 57 7.97 -9.11 2.62
N LEU A 58 6.75 -8.60 2.83
CA LEU A 58 6.51 -7.45 3.72
C LEU A 58 6.93 -7.64 5.19
N THR A 59 6.80 -8.85 5.72
CA THR A 59 7.12 -9.16 7.12
C THR A 59 8.60 -9.46 7.33
N PHE A 60 9.28 -9.95 6.29
CA PHE A 60 10.70 -10.27 6.30
C PHE A 60 11.59 -9.16 5.71
N ASP A 61 11.03 -8.18 5.01
CA ASP A 61 11.79 -7.09 4.40
C ASP A 61 12.13 -6.02 5.44
N LYS A 62 13.20 -6.30 6.17
CA LYS A 62 14.23 -5.31 6.42
C LYS A 62 15.54 -6.01 6.73
N VAL A 63 16.57 -5.60 6.01
CA VAL A 63 17.94 -5.57 6.48
C VAL A 63 17.96 -5.39 8.01
N LYS A 64 18.37 -6.45 8.73
CA LYS A 64 18.56 -6.58 10.21
C LYS A 64 17.55 -7.36 11.05
N GLY A 65 16.73 -8.27 10.52
CA GLY A 65 16.12 -9.32 11.37
C GLY A 65 15.25 -8.81 12.53
N ILE A 66 14.65 -7.63 12.39
CA ILE A 66 13.68 -7.08 13.33
C ILE A 66 12.33 -7.09 12.61
N PRO A 67 11.32 -7.82 13.12
CA PRO A 67 9.99 -7.82 12.53
C PRO A 67 9.38 -6.41 12.60
N ARG A 68 8.69 -6.02 11.52
CA ARG A 68 8.05 -4.68 11.40
C ARG A 68 6.65 -4.61 12.04
N ILE A 69 6.36 -5.49 12.99
CA ILE A 69 5.11 -5.56 13.77
C ILE A 69 5.39 -6.06 15.17
#